data_AF-A0A6P6BLJ5-F1
#
_entry.id   AF-A0A6P6BLJ5-F1
#
_cell.length_a   1.000
_cell.length_b   1.000
_cell.length_c   1.000
_cell.angle_alpha   90.00
_cell.angle_beta   90.00
_cell.angle_gamma   90.00
#
_symmetry.space_group_name_H-M   'P 1'
#
loop_
_entity.id
_entity.type
_entity.pdbx_description
1 polymer ?
#
loop_
_entity_poly.entity_id
_entity_poly.type
_entity_poly.pdbx_seq_one_letter_code
_entity_poly.pdbx_strand_id
1 'polypeptide(L)'
;MAAAACVQIWVRKLAVPWLLCGPRRYASSNFKAADLQLKMTQEPHKKPDASEPLVFGKTFTDHMLMVEWAEKQGWGQPRIQPFQNLTLHPACSALHYSQQVARRLTSVPDSLCHFPLAVSLAKATPWVCFFVMFLLSVHSASFSRRVTMKEVTRALAEGRLREIFGSGTACQVCPVHGILYQGEHLHIPTMENGPELVLRFQKELSAIQYGAQAHEWLLPV
;
A
#
# COMPACT_ATOMS: atom_id res chain seq x y z
N MET A 1 58.89 -20.26 -46.50
CA MET A 1 59.55 -19.52 -45.41
C MET A 1 58.66 -18.36 -45.02
N ALA A 2 58.43 -18.23 -43.72
CA ALA A 2 57.52 -17.28 -43.09
C ALA A 2 58.07 -15.84 -43.10
N ALA A 3 57.18 -14.86 -42.99
CA ALA A 3 57.38 -13.73 -42.07
C ALA A 3 56.02 -13.07 -41.79
N ALA A 4 55.66 -13.04 -40.51
CA ALA A 4 54.39 -12.61 -39.98
C ALA A 4 54.29 -11.08 -39.88
N ALA A 5 53.08 -10.57 -40.09
CA ALA A 5 52.73 -9.18 -39.86
C ALA A 5 52.69 -8.88 -38.34
N CYS A 6 53.42 -7.85 -37.91
CA CYS A 6 53.36 -7.31 -36.56
C CYS A 6 52.87 -5.85 -36.65
N VAL A 7 51.57 -5.64 -36.41
CA VAL A 7 50.98 -4.32 -36.28
C VAL A 7 51.27 -3.83 -34.85
N GLN A 8 52.09 -2.78 -34.75
CA GLN A 8 52.42 -2.14 -33.49
C GLN A 8 51.19 -1.46 -32.88
N ILE A 9 50.83 -1.87 -31.66
CA ILE A 9 49.76 -1.30 -30.86
C ILE A 9 50.25 0.05 -30.29
N TRP A 10 49.63 1.15 -30.73
CA TRP A 10 49.82 2.48 -30.15
C TRP A 10 48.98 2.59 -28.87
N VAL A 11 49.57 2.37 -27.70
CA VAL A 11 48.92 2.65 -26.41
C VAL A 11 48.99 4.16 -26.15
N ARG A 12 47.95 4.90 -26.55
CA ARG A 12 47.72 6.25 -26.00
C ARG A 12 47.25 6.10 -24.57
N LYS A 13 48.11 6.45 -23.61
CA LYS A 13 47.70 6.73 -22.22
C LYS A 13 46.76 7.94 -22.23
N LEU A 14 45.47 7.72 -22.40
CA LEU A 14 44.46 8.67 -21.95
C LEU A 14 44.28 8.43 -20.45
N ALA A 15 44.78 9.36 -19.65
CA ALA A 15 44.42 9.43 -18.24
C ALA A 15 42.92 9.75 -18.18
N VAL A 16 42.11 8.72 -17.89
CA VAL A 16 40.67 8.80 -17.72
C VAL A 16 40.43 9.11 -16.23
N PRO A 17 40.06 10.35 -15.84
CA PRO A 17 39.90 10.72 -14.44
C PRO A 17 38.50 10.30 -13.97
N TRP A 18 38.22 8.99 -13.96
CA TRP A 18 36.91 8.45 -13.54
C TRP A 18 36.94 7.82 -12.14
N LEU A 19 38.03 8.01 -11.38
CA LEU A 19 38.19 7.44 -10.03
C LEU A 19 38.01 8.45 -8.88
N LEU A 20 37.48 9.66 -9.14
CA LEU A 20 37.19 10.65 -8.08
C LEU A 20 35.69 10.88 -7.81
N CYS A 21 34.79 10.10 -8.42
CA CYS A 21 33.40 10.06 -7.99
C CYS A 21 33.26 9.03 -6.86
N GLY A 22 33.64 9.40 -5.65
CA GLY A 22 33.10 8.76 -4.45
C GLY A 22 31.56 8.79 -4.50
N PRO A 23 30.85 7.93 -3.77
CA PRO A 23 29.38 7.98 -3.73
C PRO A 23 28.98 9.39 -3.34
N ARG A 24 28.37 10.13 -4.29
CA ARG A 24 27.82 11.46 -4.05
C ARG A 24 26.70 11.26 -3.03
N ARG A 25 27.04 11.36 -1.75
CA ARG A 25 26.06 11.40 -0.67
C ARG A 25 25.26 12.68 -0.89
N TYR A 26 24.13 12.57 -1.57
CA TYR A 26 23.17 13.66 -1.60
C TYR A 26 22.81 13.98 -0.14
N ALA A 27 22.97 15.25 0.25
CA ALA A 27 22.38 15.71 1.48
C ALA A 27 20.87 15.53 1.36
N SER A 28 20.34 14.50 2.00
CA SER A 28 18.91 14.22 2.04
C SER A 28 18.25 15.27 2.91
N SER A 29 17.76 16.36 2.31
CA SER A 29 16.92 17.34 3.00
C SER A 29 15.45 16.99 2.76
N ASN A 30 14.70 16.65 3.80
CA ASN A 30 13.25 16.46 3.70
C ASN A 30 12.50 17.80 3.63
N PHE A 31 11.31 17.82 3.05
CA PHE A 31 10.37 18.92 3.23
C PHE A 31 9.93 19.00 4.71
N LYS A 32 9.55 20.20 5.17
CA LYS A 32 9.07 20.43 6.54
C LYS A 32 7.64 20.93 6.52
N ALA A 33 6.83 20.44 7.46
CA ALA A 33 5.45 20.91 7.64
C ALA A 33 5.39 22.41 8.00
N ALA A 34 6.42 22.95 8.67
CA ALA A 34 6.51 24.37 9.01
C ALA A 34 6.56 25.29 7.78
N ASP A 35 7.00 24.78 6.63
CA ASP A 35 7.13 25.54 5.38
C ASP A 35 5.89 25.39 4.49
N LEU A 36 4.77 24.90 5.05
CA LEU A 36 3.55 24.61 4.30
C LEU A 36 2.87 25.88 3.77
N GLN A 37 2.62 25.89 2.46
CA GLN A 37 1.80 26.90 1.83
C GLN A 37 0.34 26.43 1.73
N LEU A 38 -0.60 27.28 2.11
CA LEU A 38 -2.03 27.01 2.02
C LEU A 38 -2.70 27.92 1.01
N LYS A 39 -3.36 27.33 0.01
CA LYS A 39 -4.23 28.02 -0.95
C LYS A 39 -5.63 27.44 -0.87
N MET A 40 -6.58 28.25 -0.40
CA MET A 40 -7.98 27.84 -0.29
C MET A 40 -8.70 27.90 -1.64
N THR A 41 -9.64 26.97 -1.88
CA THR A 41 -10.53 27.04 -3.03
C THR A 41 -11.51 28.20 -2.89
N GLN A 42 -11.87 28.81 -4.02
CA GLN A 42 -12.94 29.81 -4.11
C GLN A 42 -14.27 29.17 -4.56
N GLU A 43 -14.21 27.95 -5.08
CA GLU A 43 -15.34 27.20 -5.62
C GLU A 43 -15.41 25.84 -4.90
N PRO A 44 -15.96 25.79 -3.68
CA PRO A 44 -16.10 24.54 -2.93
C PRO A 44 -17.18 23.65 -3.55
N HIS A 45 -16.92 22.35 -3.62
CA HIS A 45 -17.91 21.39 -4.09
C HIS A 45 -19.01 21.18 -3.04
N LYS A 46 -20.23 20.87 -3.52
CA LYS A 46 -21.30 20.46 -2.62
C LYS A 46 -20.92 19.12 -1.98
N LYS A 47 -20.95 19.06 -0.65
CA LYS A 47 -20.76 17.81 0.09
C LYS A 47 -21.91 16.84 -0.24
N PRO A 48 -21.63 15.53 -0.40
CA PRO A 48 -22.67 14.52 -0.56
C PRO A 48 -23.67 14.56 0.59
N ASP A 49 -24.93 14.29 0.28
CA ASP A 49 -25.98 14.20 1.30
C ASP A 49 -25.79 12.91 2.13
N ALA A 50 -26.21 12.92 3.40
CA ALA A 50 -26.13 11.75 4.26
C ALA A 50 -27.00 10.58 3.74
N SER A 51 -28.01 10.87 2.93
CA SER A 51 -28.89 9.87 2.30
C SER A 51 -28.30 9.26 1.02
N GLU A 52 -27.29 9.87 0.42
CA GLU A 52 -26.69 9.39 -0.83
C GLU A 52 -25.60 8.34 -0.56
N PRO A 53 -25.57 7.22 -1.31
CA PRO A 53 -24.55 6.21 -1.12
C PRO A 53 -23.18 6.72 -1.56
N LEU A 54 -22.20 6.71 -0.65
CA LEU A 54 -20.81 7.02 -0.96
C LEU A 54 -20.13 5.83 -1.64
N VAL A 55 -19.83 5.98 -2.94
CA VAL A 55 -19.07 4.98 -3.70
C VAL A 55 -17.57 5.21 -3.51
N PHE A 56 -16.86 4.14 -3.13
CA PHE A 56 -15.42 4.20 -2.88
C PHE A 56 -14.64 4.74 -4.09
N GLY A 57 -13.82 5.78 -3.85
CA GLY A 57 -12.89 6.34 -4.84
C GLY A 57 -13.56 7.16 -5.94
N LYS A 58 -14.81 7.61 -5.75
CA LYS A 58 -15.54 8.44 -6.73
C LYS A 58 -15.71 9.90 -6.31
N THR A 59 -15.81 10.16 -5.02
CA THR A 59 -15.93 11.52 -4.47
C THR A 59 -14.61 11.95 -3.83
N PHE A 60 -14.14 13.14 -4.18
CA PHE A 60 -12.90 13.72 -3.66
C PHE A 60 -13.18 15.03 -2.91
N THR A 61 -12.28 15.41 -2.00
CA THR A 61 -12.36 16.66 -1.23
C THR A 61 -11.86 17.85 -2.03
N ASP A 62 -12.15 19.05 -1.55
CA ASP A 62 -11.83 20.32 -2.23
C ASP A 62 -10.34 20.62 -2.38
N HIS A 63 -9.48 20.00 -1.56
CA HIS A 63 -8.04 20.27 -1.55
C HIS A 63 -7.22 19.00 -1.67
N MET A 64 -5.98 19.18 -2.14
CA MET A 64 -4.95 18.15 -2.22
C MET A 64 -3.61 18.67 -1.71
N LEU A 65 -2.80 17.78 -1.12
CA LEU A 65 -1.41 18.06 -0.78
C LEU A 65 -0.52 17.76 -2.00
N MET A 66 0.38 18.68 -2.33
CA MET A 66 1.39 18.47 -3.36
C MET A 66 2.77 18.91 -2.86
N VAL A 67 3.79 18.12 -3.17
CA VAL A 67 5.20 18.45 -2.88
C VAL A 67 6.02 18.01 -4.09
N GLU A 68 6.79 18.93 -4.64
CA GLU A 68 7.65 18.64 -5.80
C GLU A 68 9.07 18.29 -5.34
N TRP A 69 9.74 17.46 -6.12
CA TRP A 69 11.15 17.17 -5.94
C TRP A 69 11.87 17.34 -7.27
N ALA A 70 13.02 18.00 -7.24
CA ALA A 70 13.90 18.16 -8.39
C ALA A 70 15.33 17.77 -8.02
N GLU A 71 16.03 17.09 -8.93
CA GLU A 71 17.37 16.56 -8.67
C GLU A 71 18.34 17.64 -8.14
N LYS A 72 18.33 18.84 -8.73
CA LYS A 72 19.26 19.92 -8.35
C LYS A 72 18.89 20.64 -7.05
N GLN A 73 17.60 20.68 -6.71
CA GLN A 73 17.05 21.54 -5.64
C GLN A 73 16.57 20.75 -4.43
N GLY A 74 16.38 19.43 -4.58
CA GLY A 74 15.78 18.57 -3.57
C GLY A 74 14.27 18.76 -3.49
N TRP A 75 13.73 18.55 -2.30
CA TRP A 75 12.31 18.76 -2.02
C TRP A 75 11.98 20.26 -1.99
N GLY A 76 10.92 20.64 -2.70
CA GLY A 76 10.32 21.96 -2.61
C GLY A 76 9.43 22.11 -1.37
N GLN A 77 8.79 23.27 -1.26
CA GLN A 77 7.84 23.55 -0.18
C GLN A 77 6.55 22.74 -0.37
N PRO A 78 6.00 22.13 0.70
CA PRO A 78 4.72 21.46 0.62
C PRO A 78 3.61 22.49 0.44
N ARG A 79 2.58 22.13 -0.32
CA ARG A 79 1.42 23.00 -0.56
C ARG A 79 0.10 22.24 -0.46
N ILE A 80 -0.84 22.77 0.30
CA ILE A 80 -2.25 22.40 0.23
C ILE A 80 -2.92 23.39 -0.72
N GLN A 81 -3.52 22.87 -1.78
CA GLN A 81 -4.09 23.67 -2.87
C GLN A 81 -5.42 23.05 -3.34
N PRO A 82 -6.26 23.80 -4.10
CA PRO A 82 -7.50 23.25 -4.63
C PRO A 82 -7.24 21.99 -5.46
N PHE A 83 -8.17 21.03 -5.36
CA PHE A 83 -8.12 19.80 -6.13
C PHE A 83 -8.11 20.12 -7.63
N GLN A 84 -7.12 19.59 -8.35
CA GLN A 84 -6.95 19.86 -9.77
C GLN A 84 -6.24 18.69 -10.46
N ASN A 85 -6.32 18.66 -11.79
CA ASN A 85 -5.60 17.68 -12.60
C ASN A 85 -4.08 17.86 -12.50
N LEU A 86 -3.34 16.76 -12.58
CA LEU A 86 -1.88 16.78 -12.65
C LEU A 86 -1.44 17.08 -14.08
N THR A 87 -0.59 18.10 -14.24
CA THR A 87 0.10 18.36 -15.52
C THR A 87 1.40 17.58 -15.54
N LEU A 88 1.48 16.56 -16.40
CA LEU A 88 2.63 15.67 -16.53
C LEU A 88 3.20 15.72 -17.94
N HIS A 89 4.52 15.64 -18.06
CA HIS A 89 5.17 15.47 -19.36
C HIS A 89 4.77 14.11 -19.96
N PRO A 90 4.49 13.99 -21.28
CA PRO A 90 4.08 12.72 -21.90
C PRO A 90 5.06 11.56 -21.69
N ALA A 91 6.35 11.86 -21.52
CA ALA A 91 7.41 10.90 -21.22
C ALA A 91 7.64 10.64 -19.72
N CYS A 92 6.69 10.98 -18.83
CA CYS A 92 6.82 10.77 -17.39
C CYS A 92 7.00 9.27 -17.07
N SER A 93 8.06 8.92 -16.33
CA SER A 93 8.38 7.52 -16.01
C SER A 93 7.29 6.80 -15.20
N ALA A 94 6.48 7.53 -14.45
CA ALA A 94 5.32 6.98 -13.75
C ALA A 94 4.30 6.35 -14.73
N LEU A 95 4.14 6.94 -15.92
CA LEU A 95 3.20 6.47 -16.95
C LEU A 95 3.76 5.31 -17.79
N HIS A 96 5.08 5.28 -18.02
CA HIS A 96 5.71 4.29 -18.91
C HIS A 96 6.29 3.08 -18.19
N TYR A 97 6.78 3.28 -16.97
CA TYR A 97 7.53 2.28 -16.22
C TYR A 97 6.94 2.01 -14.83
N SER A 98 5.73 2.49 -14.56
CA SER A 98 5.01 2.31 -13.29
C SER A 98 5.86 2.70 -12.07
N GLN A 99 6.69 3.74 -12.20
CA GLN A 99 7.47 4.30 -11.09
C GLN A 99 6.55 5.12 -10.18
N GLN A 100 5.64 4.42 -9.47
CA GLN A 100 4.64 5.02 -8.61
C GLN A 100 4.43 4.16 -7.36
N VAL A 101 4.21 4.83 -6.23
CA VAL A 101 3.84 4.19 -4.97
C VAL A 101 2.66 4.95 -4.37
N ALA A 102 1.64 4.22 -3.95
CA ALA A 102 0.47 4.78 -3.31
C ALA A 102 0.30 4.15 -1.92
N ARG A 103 -0.14 4.96 -0.96
CA ARG A 103 -0.51 4.51 0.39
C ARG A 103 -1.93 4.99 0.68
N ARG A 104 -2.71 4.13 1.34
CA ARG A 104 -4.02 4.48 1.87
C ARG A 104 -3.99 4.47 3.38
N LEU A 105 -4.53 5.52 3.98
CA LEU A 105 -4.86 5.60 5.39
C LEU A 105 -6.34 6.00 5.51
N THR A 106 -6.95 5.68 6.64
CA THR A 106 -8.31 6.10 6.95
C THR A 106 -8.26 7.08 8.11
N SER A 107 -8.92 8.21 7.94
CA SER A 107 -9.31 9.08 9.04
C SER A 107 -10.75 8.81 9.41
N VAL A 108 -11.02 8.93 10.70
CA VAL A 108 -12.34 9.07 11.28
C VAL A 108 -12.47 10.51 11.80
N PRO A 109 -13.67 11.02 12.10
CA PRO A 109 -13.81 12.37 12.66
C PRO A 109 -12.81 12.57 13.80
N ASP A 110 -12.04 13.67 13.71
CA ASP A 110 -11.07 14.12 14.71
C ASP A 110 -9.88 13.17 14.99
N SER A 111 -9.66 12.11 14.20
CA SER A 111 -8.56 11.16 14.43
C SER A 111 -8.04 10.44 13.17
N LEU A 112 -6.73 10.22 13.11
CA LEU A 112 -6.05 9.34 12.16
C LEU A 112 -5.79 7.98 12.81
N CYS A 113 -6.15 6.91 12.10
CA CYS A 113 -5.95 5.55 12.58
C CYS A 113 -4.64 4.96 12.03
N HIS A 114 -3.69 4.67 12.91
CA HIS A 114 -2.46 3.96 12.55
C HIS A 114 -2.55 2.49 12.97
N PHE A 115 -2.99 1.62 12.04
CA PHE A 115 -2.94 0.18 12.27
C PHE A 115 -1.59 -0.37 11.82
N PRO A 116 -0.87 -1.14 12.68
CA PRO A 116 0.28 -1.93 12.25
C PRO A 116 -0.22 -3.16 11.48
N LEU A 117 -0.87 -2.95 10.33
CA LEU A 117 -1.14 -4.01 9.38
C LEU A 117 0.17 -4.29 8.63
N ALA A 118 0.80 -5.42 8.96
CA ALA A 118 1.99 -5.90 8.28
C ALA A 118 1.69 -6.06 6.79
N VAL A 119 2.18 -5.13 5.97
CA VAL A 119 2.23 -5.29 4.52
C VAL A 119 3.34 -6.31 4.24
N SER A 120 2.97 -7.56 4.02
CA SER A 120 3.90 -8.53 3.43
C SER A 120 4.06 -8.19 1.95
N LEU A 121 5.22 -7.64 1.58
CA LEU A 121 5.62 -7.41 0.19
C LEU A 121 5.72 -8.76 -0.53
N ALA A 122 4.68 -9.11 -1.28
CA ALA A 122 4.76 -10.20 -2.24
C ALA A 122 4.65 -9.65 -3.65
N LYS A 123 5.45 -10.25 -4.54
CA LYS A 123 5.55 -9.89 -5.97
C LYS A 123 4.16 -9.84 -6.60
N ALA A 124 3.89 -8.76 -7.32
CA ALA A 124 2.71 -8.60 -8.15
C ALA A 124 2.70 -9.67 -9.25
N THR A 125 1.92 -10.73 -9.04
CA THR A 125 1.47 -11.63 -10.11
C THR A 125 0.10 -11.15 -10.61
N PRO A 126 -0.22 -11.32 -11.91
CA PRO A 126 -1.38 -10.71 -12.56
C PRO A 126 -2.74 -11.36 -12.22
N TRP A 127 -2.80 -12.10 -11.12
CA TRP A 127 -4.03 -12.71 -10.62
C TRP A 127 -4.46 -11.94 -9.37
N VAL A 128 -5.73 -11.57 -9.31
CA VAL A 128 -6.36 -10.89 -8.17
C VAL A 128 -6.29 -11.82 -6.95
N CYS A 129 -5.13 -11.85 -6.30
CA CYS A 129 -4.98 -12.42 -4.98
C CYS A 129 -5.23 -11.28 -4.00
N PHE A 130 -6.47 -11.17 -3.53
CA PHE A 130 -6.66 -10.66 -2.17
C PHE A 130 -5.71 -11.47 -1.29
N PHE A 131 -4.75 -10.81 -0.66
CA PHE A 131 -3.93 -11.45 0.37
C PHE A 131 -4.87 -11.81 1.52
N VAL A 132 -5.41 -13.02 1.45
CA VAL A 132 -6.15 -13.65 2.53
C VAL A 132 -5.13 -13.93 3.61
N MET A 133 -5.17 -13.16 4.70
CA MET A 133 -4.44 -13.53 5.89
C MET A 133 -5.17 -14.74 6.48
N PHE A 134 -4.67 -15.93 6.17
CA PHE A 134 -5.18 -17.16 6.76
C PHE A 134 -4.85 -17.18 8.24
N LEU A 135 -5.77 -16.69 9.08
CA LEU A 135 -5.81 -17.08 10.48
C LEU A 135 -6.38 -18.49 10.54
N LEU A 136 -5.53 -19.47 10.23
CA LEU A 136 -5.78 -20.86 10.59
C LEU A 136 -5.74 -20.91 12.12
N SER A 137 -6.91 -20.75 12.74
CA SER A 137 -7.09 -20.95 14.18
C SER A 137 -6.89 -22.44 14.49
N VAL A 138 -5.63 -22.82 14.61
CA VAL A 138 -5.19 -24.09 15.18
C VAL A 138 -4.49 -23.69 16.47
N HIS A 139 -5.27 -23.57 17.56
CA HIS A 139 -4.81 -23.21 18.92
C HIS A 139 -4.12 -21.84 19.06
N SER A 140 -4.81 -20.87 19.68
CA SER A 140 -4.36 -19.68 20.48
C SER A 140 -3.02 -18.96 20.20
N ALA A 141 -2.30 -19.26 19.13
CA ALA A 141 -0.98 -18.76 18.81
C ALA A 141 -1.02 -18.14 17.41
N SER A 142 -0.81 -16.82 17.34
CA SER A 142 -0.62 -16.12 16.08
C SER A 142 0.81 -16.34 15.60
N PHE A 143 0.98 -16.84 14.38
CA PHE A 143 2.29 -16.96 13.76
C PHE A 143 2.21 -16.73 12.25
N SER A 144 3.20 -16.02 11.70
CA SER A 144 3.30 -15.79 10.27
C SER A 144 3.97 -17.00 9.62
N ARG A 145 3.27 -17.66 8.70
CA ARG A 145 3.82 -18.75 7.90
C ARG A 145 3.18 -18.83 6.54
N ARG A 146 3.79 -19.59 5.64
CA ARG A 146 3.19 -19.95 4.35
C ARG A 146 2.07 -20.99 4.58
N VAL A 147 0.95 -20.80 3.88
CA VAL A 147 -0.19 -21.73 3.83
C VAL A 147 -0.40 -22.13 2.38
N THR A 148 -0.55 -23.43 2.10
CA THR A 148 -0.76 -23.95 0.75
C THR A 148 -2.20 -24.41 0.53
N MET A 149 -2.68 -24.41 -0.72
CA MET A 149 -4.05 -24.87 -1.01
C MET A 149 -4.26 -26.34 -0.63
N LYS A 150 -3.23 -27.19 -0.71
CA LYS A 150 -3.30 -28.59 -0.23
C LYS A 150 -3.59 -28.69 1.27
N GLU A 151 -3.05 -27.77 2.07
CA GLU A 151 -3.33 -27.74 3.50
C GLU A 151 -4.74 -27.23 3.78
N VAL A 152 -5.23 -26.26 2.99
CA VAL A 152 -6.59 -25.73 3.11
C VAL A 152 -7.62 -26.82 2.78
N THR A 153 -7.45 -27.52 1.65
CA THR A 153 -8.35 -28.61 1.26
C THR A 153 -8.32 -29.76 2.26
N ARG A 154 -7.13 -30.13 2.75
CA ARG A 154 -7.00 -31.13 3.82
C ARG A 154 -7.69 -30.68 5.11
N ALA A 155 -7.50 -29.43 5.53
CA ALA A 155 -8.12 -28.90 6.75
C ALA A 155 -9.64 -28.78 6.64
N LEU A 156 -10.16 -28.50 5.44
CA LEU A 156 -11.59 -28.57 5.13
C LEU A 156 -12.12 -30.00 5.25
N ALA A 157 -11.45 -30.97 4.59
CA ALA A 157 -11.85 -32.38 4.63
C ALA A 157 -11.82 -32.96 6.05
N GLU A 158 -10.86 -32.52 6.87
CA GLU A 158 -10.71 -32.94 8.27
C GLU A 158 -11.58 -32.10 9.24
N GLY A 159 -12.37 -31.14 8.77
CA GLY A 159 -13.22 -30.29 9.61
C GLY A 159 -12.45 -29.39 10.59
N ARG A 160 -11.15 -29.17 10.37
CA ARG A 160 -10.28 -28.34 11.23
C ARG A 160 -10.33 -26.86 10.89
N LEU A 161 -10.83 -26.50 9.71
CA LEU A 161 -10.92 -25.10 9.28
C LEU A 161 -12.16 -24.43 9.88
N ARG A 162 -11.95 -23.33 10.61
CA ARG A 162 -13.03 -22.58 11.30
C ARG A 162 -13.43 -21.32 10.53
N GLU A 163 -12.48 -20.40 10.35
CA GLU A 163 -12.73 -19.10 9.74
C GLU A 163 -11.61 -18.76 8.76
N ILE A 164 -11.97 -18.18 7.62
CA ILE A 164 -11.05 -17.52 6.70
C ILE A 164 -11.55 -16.10 6.49
N PHE A 165 -10.66 -15.12 6.59
CA PHE A 165 -10.97 -13.73 6.28
C PHE A 165 -9.78 -13.00 5.67
N GLY A 166 -10.06 -11.99 4.86
CA GLY A 166 -9.07 -11.00 4.44
C GLY A 166 -9.03 -9.83 5.43
N SER A 167 -7.89 -9.17 5.54
CA SER A 167 -7.75 -7.94 6.34
C SER A 167 -7.19 -6.81 5.49
N GLY A 168 -7.71 -5.60 5.65
CA GLY A 168 -7.20 -4.43 4.94
C GLY A 168 -7.98 -3.15 5.24
N THR A 169 -7.36 -1.99 5.02
CA THR A 169 -7.91 -0.68 5.39
C THR A 169 -9.30 -0.36 4.82
N ALA A 170 -9.72 -1.02 3.74
CA ALA A 170 -11.02 -0.80 3.12
C ALA A 170 -12.20 -1.36 3.91
N CYS A 171 -12.06 -2.58 4.41
CA CYS A 171 -13.12 -3.34 5.06
C CYS A 171 -12.75 -3.76 6.49
N GLN A 172 -11.52 -3.50 6.92
CA GLN A 172 -10.86 -3.99 8.14
C GLN A 172 -10.70 -5.50 8.15
N VAL A 173 -11.83 -6.22 8.15
CA VAL A 173 -11.93 -7.68 8.11
C VAL A 173 -13.06 -8.06 7.14
N CYS A 174 -12.81 -9.02 6.25
CA CYS A 174 -13.78 -9.49 5.27
C CYS A 174 -13.83 -11.03 5.30
N PRO A 175 -14.93 -11.66 5.77
CA PRO A 175 -15.05 -13.11 5.82
C PRO A 175 -15.12 -13.73 4.41
N VAL A 176 -14.59 -14.94 4.28
CA VAL A 176 -14.60 -15.72 3.04
C VAL A 176 -15.51 -16.95 3.22
N HIS A 177 -16.51 -17.07 2.35
CA HIS A 177 -17.46 -18.20 2.35
C HIS A 177 -17.15 -19.26 1.28
N GLY A 178 -16.39 -18.93 0.24
CA GLY A 178 -16.11 -19.87 -0.84
C GLY A 178 -14.82 -19.55 -1.58
N ILE A 179 -14.14 -20.59 -2.05
CA ILE A 179 -12.94 -20.48 -2.87
C ILE A 179 -13.13 -21.36 -4.11
N LEU A 180 -13.06 -20.76 -5.31
CA LEU A 180 -13.00 -21.51 -6.56
C LEU A 180 -11.56 -21.95 -6.81
N TYR A 181 -11.31 -23.26 -6.81
CA TYR A 181 -9.98 -23.82 -6.99
C TYR A 181 -10.02 -25.03 -7.94
N GLN A 182 -9.25 -24.97 -9.03
CA GLN A 182 -9.21 -26.04 -10.05
C GLN A 182 -10.58 -26.40 -10.65
N GLY A 183 -11.49 -25.43 -10.74
CA GLY A 183 -12.86 -25.65 -11.24
C GLY A 183 -13.84 -26.12 -10.18
N GLU A 184 -13.37 -26.46 -8.98
CA GLU A 184 -14.20 -26.90 -7.85
C GLU A 184 -14.52 -25.74 -6.91
N HIS A 185 -15.78 -25.65 -6.48
CA HIS A 185 -16.23 -24.69 -5.47
C HIS A 185 -16.01 -25.25 -4.07
N LEU A 186 -14.95 -24.79 -3.40
CA LEU A 186 -14.68 -25.12 -2.01
C LEU A 186 -15.54 -24.24 -1.10
N HIS A 187 -16.53 -24.84 -0.43
CA HIS A 187 -17.32 -24.16 0.60
C HIS A 187 -16.48 -24.00 1.88
N ILE A 188 -16.43 -22.77 2.40
CA ILE A 188 -15.69 -22.42 3.62
C ILE A 188 -16.72 -22.12 4.72
N PRO A 189 -16.69 -22.84 5.85
CA PRO A 189 -17.71 -22.75 6.89
C PRO A 189 -17.54 -21.51 7.80
N THR A 190 -17.04 -20.39 7.27
CA THR A 190 -16.74 -19.19 8.08
C THR A 190 -18.02 -18.62 8.70
N MET A 191 -19.11 -18.55 7.93
CA MET A 191 -20.35 -17.92 8.37
C MET A 191 -21.14 -18.83 9.31
N GLU A 192 -21.05 -20.14 9.06
CA GLU A 192 -21.73 -21.21 9.78
C GLU A 192 -21.14 -21.42 11.18
N ASN A 193 -19.85 -21.13 11.36
CA ASN A 193 -19.19 -21.14 12.66
C ASN A 193 -19.49 -19.88 13.50
N GLY A 194 -20.36 -18.98 13.04
CA GLY A 194 -20.74 -17.76 13.76
C GLY A 194 -19.55 -16.83 13.95
N PRO A 195 -18.96 -16.31 12.85
CA PRO A 195 -17.55 -15.94 12.68
C PRO A 195 -17.04 -15.05 13.83
N GLU A 196 -16.67 -15.71 14.92
CA GLU A 196 -16.56 -15.10 16.24
C GLU A 196 -15.34 -14.19 16.26
N LEU A 197 -14.26 -14.65 15.62
CA LEU A 197 -13.02 -13.89 15.51
C LEU A 197 -13.19 -12.67 14.60
N VAL A 198 -13.87 -12.82 13.45
CA VAL A 198 -14.17 -11.70 12.55
C VAL A 198 -15.00 -10.62 13.26
N LEU A 199 -16.09 -11.02 13.93
CA LEU A 199 -16.97 -10.09 14.63
C LEU A 199 -16.26 -9.42 15.81
N ARG A 200 -15.43 -10.17 16.55
CA ARG A 200 -14.62 -9.62 17.63
C ARG A 200 -13.65 -8.56 17.12
N PHE A 201 -12.90 -8.84 16.05
CA PHE A 201 -11.99 -7.87 15.47
C PHE A 201 -12.72 -6.64 14.94
N GLN A 202 -13.83 -6.84 14.22
CA GLN A 202 -14.63 -5.73 13.71
C GLN A 202 -15.15 -4.84 14.83
N LYS A 203 -15.62 -5.43 15.93
CA LYS A 203 -16.12 -4.70 17.11
C LYS A 203 -15.00 -3.92 17.80
N GLU A 204 -13.87 -4.56 18.11
CA GLU A 204 -12.74 -3.92 18.80
C GLU A 204 -12.13 -2.79 17.95
N LEU A 205 -11.89 -3.04 16.66
CA LEU A 205 -11.32 -2.03 15.75
C LEU A 205 -12.28 -0.85 15.57
N SER A 206 -13.58 -1.09 15.42
CA SER A 206 -14.57 -0.01 15.31
C SER A 206 -14.67 0.79 16.60
N ALA A 207 -14.64 0.14 17.78
CA ALA A 207 -14.67 0.82 19.06
C ALA A 207 -13.46 1.75 19.25
N ILE A 208 -12.28 1.32 18.81
CA ILE A 208 -11.08 2.17 18.80
C ILE A 208 -11.28 3.32 17.81
N GLN A 209 -11.58 3.03 16.54
CA GLN A 209 -11.70 4.04 15.49
C GLN A 209 -12.68 5.17 15.82
N TYR A 210 -13.87 4.83 16.30
CA TYR A 210 -14.90 5.83 16.61
C TYR A 210 -14.79 6.39 18.04
N GLY A 211 -13.66 6.17 18.72
CA GLY A 211 -13.37 6.78 20.02
C GLY A 211 -14.18 6.22 21.20
N ALA A 212 -14.90 5.11 21.03
CA ALA A 212 -15.56 4.43 22.14
C ALA A 212 -14.55 3.79 23.12
N GLN A 213 -13.33 3.51 22.64
CA GLN A 213 -12.21 3.06 23.45
C GLN A 213 -10.96 3.88 23.11
N ALA A 214 -10.39 4.56 24.10
CA ALA A 214 -9.12 5.26 23.93
C ALA A 214 -7.98 4.25 23.67
N HIS A 215 -7.13 4.55 22.68
CA HIS A 215 -6.00 3.69 22.33
C HIS A 215 -4.86 4.51 21.73
N GLU A 216 -3.62 4.07 21.93
CA GLU A 216 -2.40 4.69 21.38
C GLU A 216 -2.38 4.73 19.84
N TRP A 217 -3.24 3.95 19.17
CA TRP A 217 -3.28 3.85 17.72
C TRP A 217 -4.03 5.00 17.05
N LEU A 218 -4.76 5.81 17.83
CA LEU A 218 -5.43 6.99 17.35
C LEU A 218 -4.55 8.21 17.58
N LEU A 219 -4.24 8.90 16.49
CA LEU A 219 -3.58 10.19 16.55
C LEU A 219 -4.63 11.28 16.30
N PRO A 220 -4.88 12.19 17.27
CA PRO A 220 -5.81 13.29 17.06
C PRO A 220 -5.32 14.19 15.93
N VAL A 221 -6.26 14.68 15.12
CA VAL A 221 -5.99 15.54 13.94
C VAL A 221 -6.28 16.99 14.26
#